data_AF-A0A7L4YWM4-F1
#
_entry.id   AF-A0A7L4YWM4-F1
#
_cell.length_a   1.000
_cell.length_b   1.000
_cell.length_c   1.000
_cell.angle_alpha   90.00
_cell.angle_beta   90.00
_cell.angle_gamma   90.00
#
_symmetry.space_group_name_H-M   'P 1'
#
loop_
_entity.id
_entity.type
_entity.pdbx_description
1 polymer ?
#
loop_
_entity_poly.entity_id
_entity_poly.type
_entity_poly.pdbx_seq_one_letter_code
_entity_poly.pdbx_strand_id
1 'polypeptide(L)'
;MCYEVWSRMVVVMSTVAASRTQSPATPEAQSPTTPDPSPPRPRLDWRLRFGALSLIWGFSFLLIKVGTSGYAPFQVTLGRLVFGTAVLVAAMAVKRERLPRGARLWAHMAVAAFFLNALPFSLFAYSELTIPSTLAGICNATSPLWGMALSVVALSEDRPTRVRVAGLGLGFLGVLTVLGAWQGFHGLDATGTAMALLASLSYPVGWIYVRRTLAGTGNSHLSMTGGQLLVATVQLAVVTPLFTGMPKHFALVPLLAVAALGALGTGLAVLLQYGLVAEVGPTTAQMVTYFIPVIATAAGVAILGESLHWNTPMGAAIVLAGAALTQVRGKKRA
;
A
#
# COMPACT_ATOMS: atom_id res chain seq x y z
N MET A 1 2.21 28.56 6.19
CA MET A 1 3.40 29.01 6.94
C MET A 1 3.12 28.68 8.41
N CYS A 2 3.04 27.38 8.71
CA CYS A 2 2.43 26.85 9.95
C CYS A 2 3.23 25.65 10.49
N TYR A 3 4.55 25.65 10.28
CA TYR A 3 5.45 24.60 10.80
C TYR A 3 6.50 25.12 11.78
N GLU A 4 6.52 26.43 12.08
CA GLU A 4 7.46 27.04 13.03
C GLU A 4 6.87 27.34 14.42
N VAL A 5 5.57 27.10 14.64
CA VAL A 5 4.92 27.46 15.91
C VAL A 5 5.13 26.39 17.01
N TRP A 6 5.55 25.16 16.66
CA TRP A 6 5.78 24.11 17.66
C TRP A 6 7.17 24.17 18.33
N SER A 7 8.14 24.88 17.75
CA SER A 7 9.53 24.84 18.22
C SER A 7 9.93 25.97 19.18
N ARG A 8 9.04 26.92 19.50
CA ARG A 8 9.37 28.10 20.34
C ARG A 8 8.74 28.13 21.74
N MET A 9 7.97 27.11 22.12
CA MET A 9 7.31 27.07 23.44
C MET A 9 8.08 26.33 24.55
N VAL A 10 9.32 25.88 24.28
CA VAL A 10 10.15 25.13 25.25
C VAL A 10 11.47 25.86 25.62
N VAL A 11 11.69 27.10 25.16
CA VAL A 11 12.99 27.81 25.35
C VAL A 11 12.90 29.11 26.17
N VAL A 12 11.79 29.38 26.85
CA VAL A 12 11.71 30.54 27.77
C VAL A 12 11.17 30.08 29.11
N MET A 13 12.07 29.67 30.01
CA MET A 13 11.98 29.82 31.46
C MET A 13 13.19 29.12 32.09
N SER A 14 14.30 29.84 32.24
CA SER A 14 15.26 29.73 33.34
C SER A 14 16.48 30.61 33.09
N THR A 15 16.37 31.89 33.44
CA THR A 15 17.53 32.74 33.74
C THR A 15 17.20 33.47 35.04
N VAL A 16 17.68 32.93 36.16
CA VAL A 16 17.89 33.71 37.39
C VAL A 16 19.29 33.38 37.90
N ALA A 17 19.95 34.43 38.35
CA ALA A 17 21.37 34.66 38.51
C ALA A 17 22.09 33.84 39.59
N ALA A 18 23.42 33.92 39.50
CA ALA A 18 24.44 33.29 40.31
C ALA A 18 24.46 33.70 41.80
N SER A 19 24.94 32.78 42.65
CA SER A 19 25.74 33.14 43.82
C SER A 19 26.82 32.06 44.06
N ARG A 20 28.06 32.51 44.23
CA ARG A 20 29.22 31.67 44.60
C ARG A 20 29.19 31.39 46.10
N THR A 21 29.28 30.13 46.48
CA THR A 21 29.76 29.69 47.81
C THR A 21 30.60 28.42 47.61
N GLN A 22 31.86 28.46 48.06
CA GLN A 22 32.78 27.32 48.09
C GLN A 22 32.73 26.64 49.47
N SER A 23 32.60 25.31 49.49
CA SER A 23 33.12 24.34 50.51
C SER A 23 32.42 22.98 50.35
N PRO A 24 32.95 21.87 50.91
CA PRO A 24 34.30 21.28 50.81
C PRO A 24 34.24 19.92 50.06
N ALA A 25 35.40 19.30 49.80
CA ALA A 25 35.56 18.11 48.98
C ALA A 25 34.76 16.87 49.44
N THR A 26 34.06 16.22 48.51
CA THR A 26 33.29 14.98 48.68
C THR A 26 33.98 13.84 47.91
N PRO A 27 33.97 12.58 48.40
CA PRO A 27 34.77 11.48 47.84
C PRO A 27 34.39 11.14 46.40
N GLU A 28 35.39 10.75 45.58
CA GLU A 28 35.27 10.36 44.18
C GLU A 28 34.10 9.42 43.92
N ALA A 29 33.11 9.92 43.18
CA ALA A 29 32.04 9.11 42.60
C ALA A 29 32.62 8.26 41.46
N GLN A 30 32.52 6.94 41.59
CA GLN A 30 32.83 5.99 40.53
C GLN A 30 32.01 6.33 39.29
N SER A 31 32.70 6.53 38.17
CA SER A 31 32.10 6.89 36.89
C SER A 31 31.16 5.75 36.42
N PRO A 32 29.93 6.05 35.98
CA PRO A 32 29.06 5.02 35.41
C PRO A 32 29.72 4.46 34.15
N THR A 33 30.00 3.16 34.17
CA THR A 33 30.51 2.41 33.01
C THR A 33 29.45 2.50 31.91
N THR A 34 29.74 3.25 30.86
CA THR A 34 28.90 3.29 29.65
C THR A 34 28.76 1.86 29.11
N PRO A 35 27.54 1.32 28.93
CA PRO A 35 27.38 0.02 28.31
C PRO A 35 27.94 0.08 26.89
N ASP A 36 28.82 -0.86 26.57
CA ASP A 36 29.45 -1.02 25.27
C ASP A 36 28.37 -1.03 24.16
N PRO A 37 28.51 -0.24 23.08
CA PRO A 37 27.53 -0.24 22.00
C PRO A 37 27.50 -1.64 21.36
N SER A 38 26.41 -2.36 21.60
CA SER A 38 26.16 -3.66 20.95
C SER A 38 26.37 -3.53 19.43
N PRO A 39 27.09 -4.47 18.79
CA PRO A 39 27.50 -4.34 17.40
C PRO A 39 26.27 -4.14 16.50
N PRO A 40 26.35 -3.24 15.49
CA PRO A 40 25.25 -3.04 14.57
C PRO A 40 24.97 -4.37 13.85
N ARG A 41 23.82 -4.97 14.16
CA ARG A 41 23.34 -6.15 13.43
C ARG A 41 23.36 -5.83 11.94
N PRO A 42 23.85 -6.73 11.07
CA PRO A 42 23.87 -6.48 9.63
C PRO A 42 22.43 -6.30 9.16
N ARG A 43 22.03 -5.04 9.00
CA ARG A 43 20.72 -4.70 8.45
C ARG A 43 20.85 -4.95 6.96
N LEU A 44 20.08 -5.93 6.46
CA LEU A 44 19.90 -6.10 5.01
C LEU A 44 19.69 -4.71 4.38
N ASP A 45 20.50 -4.37 3.37
CA ASP A 45 20.48 -3.05 2.74
C ASP A 45 19.04 -2.69 2.35
N TRP A 46 18.61 -1.47 2.66
CA TRP A 46 17.28 -0.96 2.31
C TRP A 46 16.99 -1.09 0.82
N ARG A 47 18.03 -1.05 -0.04
CA ARG A 47 17.93 -1.28 -1.49
C ARG A 47 17.47 -2.69 -1.83
N LEU A 48 17.96 -3.71 -1.12
CA LEU A 48 17.53 -5.09 -1.31
C LEU A 48 16.08 -5.27 -0.85
N ARG A 49 15.70 -4.65 0.27
CA ARG A 49 14.29 -4.66 0.74
C ARG A 49 13.36 -3.95 -0.25
N PHE A 50 13.80 -2.83 -0.82
CA PHE A 50 13.08 -2.08 -1.85
C PHE A 50 12.87 -2.95 -3.11
N GLY A 51 13.93 -3.61 -3.59
CA GLY A 51 13.86 -4.51 -4.74
C GLY A 51 12.94 -5.70 -4.48
N ALA A 52 13.09 -6.35 -3.33
CA ALA A 52 12.23 -7.46 -2.92
C ALA A 52 10.76 -7.04 -2.83
N LEU A 53 10.45 -5.90 -2.21
CA LEU A 53 9.08 -5.39 -2.10
C LEU A 53 8.47 -5.07 -3.47
N SER A 54 9.27 -4.48 -4.36
CA SER A 54 8.86 -4.19 -5.75
C SER A 54 8.51 -5.47 -6.49
N LEU A 55 9.33 -6.51 -6.37
CA LEU A 55 9.08 -7.83 -6.97
C LEU A 55 7.82 -8.47 -6.39
N ILE A 56 7.71 -8.53 -5.06
CA ILE A 56 6.58 -9.15 -4.36
C ILE A 56 5.24 -8.53 -4.79
N TRP A 57 5.14 -7.21 -4.84
CA TRP A 57 3.92 -6.53 -5.30
C TRP A 57 3.71 -6.62 -6.81
N GLY A 58 4.77 -6.58 -7.61
CA GLY A 58 4.68 -6.78 -9.06
C GLY A 58 4.14 -8.15 -9.44
N PHE A 59 4.63 -9.22 -8.79
CA PHE A 59 4.16 -10.59 -9.01
C PHE A 59 2.77 -10.86 -8.46
N SER A 60 2.17 -9.94 -7.69
CA SER A 60 0.86 -10.18 -7.08
C SER A 60 -0.24 -10.42 -8.13
N PHE A 61 -0.24 -9.68 -9.25
CA PHE A 61 -1.21 -9.89 -10.35
C PHE A 61 -1.02 -11.25 -11.02
N LEU A 62 0.23 -11.66 -11.26
CA LEU A 62 0.49 -13.01 -11.78
C LEU A 62 -0.05 -14.09 -10.83
N LEU A 63 0.19 -13.95 -9.52
CA LEU A 63 -0.27 -14.91 -8.52
C LEU A 63 -1.80 -14.92 -8.39
N ILE A 64 -2.46 -13.77 -8.60
CA ILE A 64 -3.93 -13.70 -8.68
C ILE A 64 -4.40 -14.52 -9.89
N LYS A 65 -3.85 -14.29 -11.08
CA LYS A 65 -4.19 -15.03 -12.31
C LYS A 65 -3.99 -16.54 -12.16
N VAL A 66 -2.88 -16.97 -11.55
CA VAL A 66 -2.64 -18.39 -11.26
C VAL A 66 -3.65 -18.91 -10.23
N GLY A 67 -3.97 -18.13 -9.20
CA GLY A 67 -4.98 -18.48 -8.20
C GLY A 67 -6.37 -18.66 -8.79
N THR A 68 -6.80 -17.75 -9.68
CA THR A 68 -8.13 -17.78 -10.31
C THR A 68 -8.30 -18.88 -11.36
N SER A 69 -7.21 -19.55 -11.77
CA SER A 69 -7.27 -20.75 -12.60
C SER A 69 -7.86 -21.98 -11.89
N GLY A 70 -7.82 -22.01 -10.54
CA GLY A 70 -8.31 -23.15 -9.75
C GLY A 70 -9.34 -22.79 -8.68
N TYR A 71 -9.44 -21.52 -8.29
CA TYR A 71 -10.37 -21.04 -7.26
C TYR A 71 -11.20 -19.87 -7.77
N ALA A 72 -12.40 -19.72 -7.21
CA ALA A 72 -13.22 -18.55 -7.53
C ALA A 72 -12.56 -17.26 -7.01
N PRO A 73 -12.84 -16.08 -7.60
CA PRO A 73 -12.23 -14.82 -7.20
C PRO A 73 -12.33 -14.52 -5.70
N PHE A 74 -13.51 -14.68 -5.10
CA PHE A 74 -13.68 -14.47 -3.66
C PHE A 74 -12.91 -15.47 -2.80
N GLN A 75 -12.68 -16.69 -3.27
CA GLN A 75 -11.85 -17.68 -2.57
C GLN A 75 -10.36 -17.30 -2.65
N VAL A 76 -9.88 -16.82 -3.80
CA VAL A 76 -8.52 -16.28 -3.98
C VAL A 76 -8.31 -15.10 -3.03
N THR A 77 -9.24 -14.16 -3.00
CA THR A 77 -9.16 -12.99 -2.13
C THR A 77 -9.22 -13.36 -0.65
N LEU A 78 -10.14 -14.25 -0.27
CA LEU A 78 -10.24 -14.75 1.10
C LEU A 78 -8.93 -15.44 1.51
N GLY A 79 -8.38 -16.31 0.66
CA GLY A 79 -7.11 -16.98 0.93
C GLY A 79 -5.95 -15.98 1.11
N ARG A 80 -5.84 -14.99 0.22
CA ARG A 80 -4.86 -13.88 0.35
C ARG A 80 -4.97 -13.20 1.72
N LEU A 81 -6.19 -12.88 2.15
CA LEU A 81 -6.44 -12.22 3.43
C LEU A 81 -6.14 -13.14 4.62
N VAL A 82 -6.53 -14.41 4.57
CA VAL A 82 -6.25 -15.41 5.62
C VAL A 82 -4.74 -15.57 5.82
N PHE A 83 -3.99 -15.86 4.75
CA PHE A 83 -2.54 -16.06 4.86
C PHE A 83 -1.80 -14.76 5.23
N GLY A 84 -2.22 -13.61 4.70
CA GLY A 84 -1.65 -12.31 5.08
C GLY A 84 -1.92 -11.96 6.54
N THR A 85 -3.14 -12.20 7.01
CA THR A 85 -3.56 -11.99 8.40
C THR A 85 -2.79 -12.91 9.34
N ALA A 86 -2.64 -14.20 8.99
CA ALA A 86 -1.88 -15.16 9.80
C ALA A 86 -0.44 -14.68 10.02
N VAL A 87 0.23 -14.19 8.98
CA VAL A 87 1.60 -13.64 9.08
C VAL A 87 1.63 -12.40 9.99
N LEU A 88 0.69 -11.46 9.85
CA LEU A 88 0.68 -10.27 10.72
C LEU A 88 0.31 -10.59 12.16
N VAL A 89 -0.62 -11.52 12.40
CA VAL A 89 -0.97 -11.99 13.74
C VAL A 89 0.24 -12.66 14.40
N ALA A 90 0.97 -13.49 13.67
CA ALA A 90 2.22 -14.07 14.15
C ALA A 90 3.26 -12.98 14.47
N ALA A 91 3.41 -11.97 13.61
CA ALA A 91 4.32 -10.84 13.85
C ALA A 91 3.91 -10.01 15.07
N MET A 92 2.61 -9.77 15.28
CA MET A 92 2.08 -9.10 16.46
C MET A 92 2.34 -9.91 17.74
N ALA A 93 2.15 -11.24 17.68
CA ALA A 93 2.43 -12.12 18.81
C ALA A 93 3.92 -12.10 19.20
N VAL A 94 4.83 -12.18 18.22
CA VAL A 94 6.28 -12.09 18.45
C VAL A 94 6.68 -10.73 19.03
N LYS A 95 6.11 -9.64 18.51
CA LYS A 95 6.37 -8.28 19.00
C LYS A 95 5.58 -7.91 20.26
N ARG A 96 4.72 -8.81 20.76
CA ARG A 96 3.80 -8.61 21.90
C ARG A 96 2.95 -7.35 21.74
N GLU A 97 2.60 -7.00 20.51
CA GLU A 97 1.68 -5.91 20.24
C GLU A 97 0.23 -6.35 20.52
N ARG A 98 -0.54 -5.45 21.12
CA ARG A 98 -1.95 -5.68 21.41
C ARG A 98 -2.82 -5.11 20.30
N LEU A 99 -3.91 -5.81 20.00
CA LEU A 99 -4.95 -5.28 19.11
C LEU A 99 -5.59 -4.02 19.69
N PRO A 100 -6.06 -3.11 18.83
CA PRO A 100 -6.72 -1.90 19.26
C PRO A 100 -8.02 -2.20 20.00
N ARG A 101 -8.34 -1.38 21.00
CA ARG A 101 -9.56 -1.52 21.82
C ARG A 101 -10.60 -0.47 21.46
N GLY A 102 -11.87 -0.85 21.54
CA GLY A 102 -13.02 0.05 21.41
C GLY A 102 -13.86 -0.21 20.17
N ALA A 103 -15.17 -0.42 20.37
CA ALA A 103 -16.10 -0.78 19.29
C ALA A 103 -16.13 0.25 18.14
N ARG A 104 -16.03 1.54 18.47
CA ARG A 104 -15.97 2.62 17.46
C ARG A 104 -14.74 2.51 16.55
N LEU A 105 -13.59 2.15 17.11
CA LEU A 105 -12.36 1.97 16.34
C LEU A 105 -12.48 0.77 15.40
N TRP A 106 -13.07 -0.33 15.86
CA TRP A 106 -13.37 -1.50 15.03
C TRP A 106 -14.38 -1.19 13.92
N ALA A 107 -15.39 -0.35 14.19
CA ALA A 107 -16.33 0.10 13.16
C ALA A 107 -15.64 0.94 12.06
N HIS A 108 -14.77 1.88 12.43
CA HIS A 108 -13.98 2.64 11.46
C HIS A 108 -12.99 1.74 10.71
N MET A 109 -12.36 0.78 11.38
CA MET A 109 -11.51 -0.22 10.74
C MET A 109 -12.29 -1.10 9.77
N ALA A 110 -13.57 -1.41 10.03
CA ALA A 110 -14.39 -2.18 9.11
C ALA A 110 -14.61 -1.46 7.78
N VAL A 111 -14.84 -0.15 7.82
CA VAL A 111 -14.95 0.68 6.62
C VAL A 111 -13.60 0.77 5.91
N ALA A 112 -12.50 1.00 6.64
CA ALA A 112 -11.16 1.03 6.05
C ALA A 112 -10.78 -0.32 5.42
N ALA A 113 -11.06 -1.43 6.10
CA ALA A 113 -10.82 -2.79 5.64
C ALA A 113 -11.58 -3.11 4.35
N PHE A 114 -12.82 -2.62 4.25
CA PHE A 114 -13.62 -2.76 3.04
C PHE A 114 -12.97 -2.06 1.85
N PHE A 115 -12.67 -0.76 1.96
CA PHE A 115 -12.15 0.03 0.83
C PHE A 115 -10.69 -0.25 0.46
N LEU A 116 -9.86 -0.68 1.44
CA LEU A 116 -8.42 -0.88 1.24
C LEU A 116 -8.01 -2.34 1.04
N ASN A 117 -8.88 -3.31 1.37
CA ASN A 117 -8.56 -4.73 1.21
C ASN A 117 -9.68 -5.51 0.52
N ALA A 118 -10.85 -5.64 1.17
CA ALA A 118 -11.87 -6.59 0.72
C ALA A 118 -12.41 -6.24 -0.67
N LEU A 119 -12.80 -4.98 -0.89
CA LEU A 119 -13.30 -4.49 -2.17
C LEU A 119 -12.22 -4.52 -3.28
N PRO A 120 -11.05 -3.86 -3.14
CA PRO A 120 -10.08 -3.81 -4.23
C PRO A 120 -9.54 -5.18 -4.58
N PHE A 121 -9.22 -6.03 -3.60
CA PHE A 121 -8.65 -7.34 -3.89
C PHE A 121 -9.67 -8.29 -4.53
N SER A 122 -10.96 -8.15 -4.21
CA SER A 122 -12.02 -8.92 -4.88
C SER A 122 -12.22 -8.43 -6.31
N LEU A 123 -12.30 -7.10 -6.51
CA LEU A 123 -12.45 -6.52 -7.84
C LEU A 123 -11.29 -6.87 -8.76
N PHE A 124 -10.04 -6.86 -8.27
CA PHE A 124 -8.90 -7.32 -9.07
C PHE A 124 -9.01 -8.80 -9.42
N ALA A 125 -9.33 -9.67 -8.46
CA ALA A 125 -9.50 -11.10 -8.72
C ALA A 125 -10.61 -11.39 -9.76
N TYR A 126 -11.70 -10.63 -9.73
CA TYR A 126 -12.75 -10.72 -10.75
C TYR A 126 -12.32 -10.13 -12.09
N SER A 127 -11.63 -8.98 -12.10
CA SER A 127 -11.15 -8.36 -13.33
C SER A 127 -10.26 -9.30 -14.11
N GLU A 128 -9.37 -10.00 -13.41
CA GLU A 128 -8.43 -10.95 -14.01
C GLU A 128 -9.09 -12.22 -14.55
N LEU A 129 -10.40 -12.42 -14.40
CA LEU A 129 -11.09 -13.46 -15.17
C LEU A 129 -11.19 -13.09 -16.65
N THR A 130 -11.26 -11.81 -16.97
CA THR A 130 -11.52 -11.33 -18.32
C THR A 130 -10.39 -10.48 -18.90
N ILE A 131 -9.56 -9.87 -18.05
CA ILE A 131 -8.39 -9.08 -18.49
C ILE A 131 -7.06 -9.78 -18.17
N PRO A 132 -5.99 -9.49 -18.93
CA PRO A 132 -4.64 -9.92 -18.61
C PRO A 132 -4.13 -9.33 -17.28
N SER A 133 -3.24 -10.05 -16.60
CA SER A 133 -2.59 -9.60 -15.37
C SER A 133 -1.76 -8.32 -15.60
N THR A 134 -1.17 -8.18 -16.79
CA THR A 134 -0.52 -6.95 -17.25
C THR A 134 -1.45 -5.74 -17.19
N LEU A 135 -2.69 -5.88 -17.70
CA LEU A 135 -3.66 -4.80 -17.72
C LEU A 135 -4.13 -4.45 -16.31
N ALA A 136 -4.41 -5.45 -15.48
CA ALA A 136 -4.77 -5.25 -14.07
C ALA A 136 -3.68 -4.47 -13.30
N GLY A 137 -2.41 -4.80 -13.51
CA GLY A 137 -1.27 -4.09 -12.94
C GLY A 137 -1.17 -2.62 -13.36
N ILE A 138 -1.47 -2.33 -14.63
CA ILE A 138 -1.50 -0.94 -15.13
C ILE A 138 -2.66 -0.16 -14.52
N CYS A 139 -3.86 -0.76 -14.47
CA CYS A 139 -5.01 -0.15 -13.81
C CYS A 139 -4.67 0.21 -12.37
N ASN A 140 -4.02 -0.67 -11.62
CA ASN A 140 -3.61 -0.40 -10.24
C ASN A 140 -2.70 0.84 -10.09
N ALA A 141 -1.81 1.10 -11.05
CA ALA A 141 -0.96 2.29 -11.05
C ALA A 141 -1.69 3.61 -11.31
N THR A 142 -2.99 3.57 -11.64
CA THR A 142 -3.84 4.76 -11.73
C THR A 142 -4.31 5.27 -10.36
N SER A 143 -4.11 4.52 -9.28
CA SER A 143 -4.52 4.91 -7.92
C SER A 143 -4.10 6.34 -7.51
N PRO A 144 -2.88 6.83 -7.81
CA PRO A 144 -2.50 8.22 -7.51
C PRO A 144 -3.30 9.27 -8.28
N LEU A 145 -3.71 8.96 -9.53
CA LEU A 145 -4.53 9.84 -10.36
C LEU A 145 -5.92 10.02 -9.73
N TRP A 146 -6.52 8.91 -9.27
CA TRP A 146 -7.78 8.94 -8.52
C TRP A 146 -7.66 9.70 -7.21
N GLY A 147 -6.56 9.51 -6.47
CA GLY A 147 -6.29 10.26 -5.25
C GLY A 147 -6.18 11.76 -5.49
N MET A 148 -5.55 12.17 -6.59
CA MET A 148 -5.51 13.56 -7.01
C MET A 148 -6.90 14.09 -7.37
N ALA A 149 -7.65 13.39 -8.21
CA ALA A 149 -8.99 13.80 -8.61
C ALA A 149 -9.90 13.99 -7.38
N LEU A 150 -9.87 13.05 -6.45
CA LEU A 150 -10.60 13.15 -5.18
C LEU A 150 -10.11 14.30 -4.30
N SER A 151 -8.80 14.56 -4.27
CA SER A 151 -8.27 15.71 -3.49
C SER A 151 -8.78 17.05 -4.00
N VAL A 152 -8.90 17.21 -5.33
CA VAL A 152 -9.42 18.44 -5.96
C VAL A 152 -10.90 18.63 -5.66
N VAL A 153 -11.68 17.55 -5.65
CA VAL A 153 -13.13 17.59 -5.42
C VAL A 153 -13.48 17.68 -3.93
N ALA A 154 -12.75 16.97 -3.06
CA ALA A 154 -13.13 16.78 -1.66
C ALA A 154 -12.30 17.59 -0.63
N LEU A 155 -11.16 18.16 -1.02
CA LEU A 155 -10.30 18.98 -0.18
C LEU A 155 -9.95 20.30 -0.91
N SER A 156 -10.95 21.17 -1.07
CA SER A 156 -10.87 22.51 -1.71
C SER A 156 -9.78 23.46 -1.18
N GLU A 157 -8.89 23.02 -0.30
CA GLU A 157 -7.90 23.87 0.40
C GLU A 157 -6.56 24.02 -0.36
N ASP A 158 -6.21 23.10 -1.27
CA ASP A 158 -4.99 23.22 -2.08
C ASP A 158 -5.36 23.29 -3.57
N ARG A 159 -5.33 24.49 -4.18
CA ARG A 159 -5.49 24.64 -5.63
C ARG A 159 -4.45 23.75 -6.33
N PRO A 160 -4.86 22.78 -7.17
CA PRO A 160 -3.92 21.87 -7.82
C PRO A 160 -2.96 22.67 -8.70
N THR A 161 -1.66 22.44 -8.53
CA THR A 161 -0.64 23.09 -9.36
C THR A 161 -0.85 22.68 -10.83
N ARG A 162 -0.49 23.55 -11.78
CA ARG A 162 -0.62 23.24 -13.22
C ARG A 162 0.07 21.92 -13.60
N VAL A 163 1.19 21.62 -12.94
CA VAL A 163 1.95 20.36 -13.09
C VAL A 163 1.11 19.14 -12.69
N ARG A 164 0.35 19.24 -11.59
CA ARG A 164 -0.52 18.16 -11.10
C ARG A 164 -1.70 17.92 -12.02
N VAL A 165 -2.34 18.99 -12.50
CA VAL A 165 -3.43 18.88 -13.50
C VAL A 165 -2.91 18.27 -14.82
N ALA A 166 -1.73 18.69 -15.28
CA ALA A 166 -1.09 18.08 -16.45
C ALA A 166 -0.79 16.59 -16.23
N GLY A 167 -0.34 16.20 -15.02
CA GLY A 167 -0.12 14.80 -14.66
C GLY A 167 -1.41 13.96 -14.68
N LEU A 168 -2.53 14.55 -14.22
CA LEU A 168 -3.84 13.92 -14.29
C LEU A 168 -4.31 13.70 -15.74
N GLY A 169 -4.15 14.73 -16.58
CA GLY A 169 -4.46 14.65 -18.02
C GLY A 169 -3.59 13.61 -18.73
N LEU A 170 -2.29 13.60 -18.46
CA LEU A 170 -1.35 12.62 -19.02
C LEU A 170 -1.71 11.20 -18.57
N GLY A 171 -1.98 11.00 -17.28
CA GLY A 171 -2.42 9.71 -16.76
C GLY A 171 -3.70 9.21 -17.40
N PHE A 172 -4.69 10.08 -17.61
CA PHE A 172 -5.93 9.75 -18.31
C PHE A 172 -5.69 9.34 -19.77
N LEU A 173 -4.84 10.07 -20.49
CA LEU A 173 -4.41 9.68 -21.85
C LEU A 173 -3.70 8.33 -21.87
N GLY A 174 -2.90 8.03 -20.85
CA GLY A 174 -2.27 6.72 -20.70
C GLY A 174 -3.29 5.60 -20.54
N VAL A 175 -4.32 5.79 -19.72
CA VAL A 175 -5.42 4.82 -19.57
C VAL A 175 -6.17 4.62 -20.90
N LEU A 176 -6.50 5.70 -21.61
CA LEU A 176 -7.16 5.61 -22.93
C LEU A 176 -6.30 4.89 -23.97
N THR A 177 -4.97 5.09 -23.91
CA THR A 177 -4.01 4.40 -24.77
C THR A 177 -4.00 2.90 -24.48
N VAL A 178 -3.94 2.51 -23.21
CA VAL A 178 -4.00 1.10 -22.80
C VAL A 178 -5.32 0.45 -23.21
N LEU A 179 -6.43 1.17 -23.09
CA LEU A 179 -7.74 0.72 -23.54
C LEU A 179 -7.86 0.58 -25.06
N GLY A 180 -6.88 1.06 -25.83
CA GLY A 180 -6.94 1.07 -27.28
C GLY A 180 -8.16 1.82 -27.80
N ALA A 181 -8.55 2.93 -27.14
CA ALA A 181 -9.80 3.65 -27.39
C ALA A 181 -10.01 4.03 -28.88
N TRP A 182 -8.92 4.10 -29.66
CA TRP A 182 -8.91 4.35 -31.10
C TRP A 182 -9.34 3.17 -31.99
N GLN A 183 -9.39 1.92 -31.50
CA GLN A 183 -9.83 0.76 -32.29
C GLN A 183 -11.34 0.47 -32.15
N GLY A 184 -12.06 1.30 -31.39
CA GLY A 184 -13.32 0.87 -30.76
C GLY A 184 -13.00 -0.21 -29.73
N PHE A 185 -13.80 -0.37 -28.68
CA PHE A 185 -13.54 -1.35 -27.61
C PHE A 185 -13.67 -2.83 -28.06
N HIS A 186 -13.44 -3.14 -29.33
CA HIS A 186 -13.46 -4.47 -29.90
C HIS A 186 -12.24 -5.28 -29.42
N GLY A 187 -12.48 -6.24 -28.51
CA GLY A 187 -11.48 -7.22 -28.05
C GLY A 187 -10.98 -7.03 -26.62
N LEU A 188 -11.33 -5.94 -25.94
CA LEU A 188 -11.05 -5.73 -24.51
C LEU A 188 -12.35 -5.82 -23.72
N ASP A 189 -12.40 -6.65 -22.67
CA ASP A 189 -13.55 -6.67 -21.78
C ASP A 189 -13.61 -5.37 -20.95
N ALA A 190 -14.51 -4.48 -21.37
CA ALA A 190 -14.75 -3.21 -20.72
C ALA A 190 -15.19 -3.41 -19.26
N THR A 191 -15.91 -4.49 -18.95
CA THR A 191 -16.37 -4.79 -17.60
C THR A 191 -15.20 -5.11 -16.68
N GLY A 192 -14.31 -6.04 -17.06
CA GLY A 192 -13.13 -6.35 -16.27
C GLY A 192 -12.21 -5.14 -16.07
N THR A 193 -12.03 -4.32 -17.11
CA THR A 193 -11.21 -3.10 -16.97
C THR A 193 -11.86 -2.07 -16.04
N ALA A 194 -13.19 -1.89 -16.14
CA ALA A 194 -13.93 -1.02 -15.24
C ALA A 194 -13.83 -1.50 -13.78
N MET A 195 -13.87 -2.82 -13.53
CA MET A 195 -13.66 -3.39 -12.20
C MET A 195 -12.25 -3.11 -11.67
N ALA A 196 -11.21 -3.24 -12.49
CA ALA A 196 -9.83 -2.94 -12.10
C ALA A 196 -9.60 -1.44 -11.81
N LEU A 197 -10.23 -0.56 -12.59
CA LEU A 197 -10.21 0.89 -12.34
C LEU A 197 -10.98 1.26 -11.06
N LEU A 198 -12.13 0.62 -10.82
CA LEU A 198 -12.91 0.81 -9.60
C LEU A 198 -12.14 0.32 -8.36
N ALA A 199 -11.42 -0.81 -8.48
CA ALA A 199 -10.50 -1.28 -7.44
C ALA A 199 -9.43 -0.25 -7.12
N SER A 200 -8.87 0.39 -8.16
CA SER A 200 -7.83 1.42 -8.01
C SER A 200 -8.37 2.71 -7.38
N LEU A 201 -9.63 3.07 -7.69
CA LEU A 201 -10.34 4.20 -7.09
C LEU A 201 -10.68 3.96 -5.60
N SER A 202 -10.89 2.72 -5.17
CA SER A 202 -11.24 2.43 -3.77
C SER A 202 -10.10 2.73 -2.80
N TYR A 203 -8.85 2.58 -3.23
CA TYR A 203 -7.67 2.87 -2.39
C TYR A 203 -7.64 4.32 -1.88
N PRO A 204 -7.67 5.36 -2.73
CA PRO A 204 -7.64 6.74 -2.25
C PRO A 204 -8.86 7.10 -1.40
N VAL A 205 -10.06 6.56 -1.71
CA VAL A 205 -11.25 6.74 -0.84
C VAL A 205 -10.98 6.19 0.56
N GLY A 206 -10.46 4.96 0.64
CA GLY A 206 -10.10 4.32 1.90
C GLY A 206 -9.02 5.10 2.66
N TRP A 207 -7.98 5.59 1.98
CA TRP A 207 -6.92 6.37 2.61
C TRP A 207 -7.40 7.74 3.12
N ILE A 208 -8.29 8.42 2.38
CA ILE A 208 -8.93 9.66 2.84
C ILE A 208 -9.76 9.38 4.10
N TYR A 209 -10.52 8.29 4.11
CA TYR A 209 -11.31 7.87 5.28
C TYR A 209 -10.42 7.59 6.49
N VAL A 210 -9.36 6.79 6.32
CA VAL A 210 -8.37 6.50 7.37
C VAL A 210 -7.75 7.78 7.91
N ARG A 211 -7.35 8.70 7.04
CA ARG A 211 -6.77 9.99 7.46
C ARG A 211 -7.74 10.83 8.28
N ARG A 212 -9.05 10.77 8.01
CA ARG A 212 -10.08 11.54 8.74
C ARG A 212 -10.52 10.90 10.06
N THR A 213 -10.50 9.57 10.15
CA THR A 213 -11.16 8.84 11.26
C THR A 213 -10.20 8.07 12.15
N LEU A 214 -9.08 7.59 11.60
CA LEU A 214 -8.15 6.68 12.26
C LEU A 214 -6.79 7.35 12.55
N ALA A 215 -6.50 8.49 11.92
CA ALA A 215 -5.31 9.28 12.21
C ALA A 215 -5.33 9.82 13.66
N GLY A 216 -4.19 9.77 14.34
CA GLY A 216 -4.04 10.30 15.69
C GLY A 216 -4.57 9.41 16.83
N THR A 217 -4.98 8.17 16.53
CA THR A 217 -5.48 7.23 17.56
C THR A 217 -4.40 6.67 18.49
N GLY A 218 -3.12 6.98 18.26
CA GLY A 218 -1.99 6.58 19.12
C GLY A 218 -1.62 5.08 19.07
N ASN A 219 -2.31 4.28 18.26
CA ASN A 219 -2.03 2.85 18.11
C ASN A 219 -0.84 2.61 17.18
N SER A 220 -0.10 1.51 17.40
CA SER A 220 0.94 1.07 16.47
C SER A 220 0.36 0.79 15.08
N HIS A 221 1.13 1.11 14.04
CA HIS A 221 0.74 0.82 12.65
C HIS A 221 0.53 -0.68 12.42
N LEU A 222 1.35 -1.53 13.05
CA LEU A 222 1.22 -2.98 12.93
C LEU A 222 -0.10 -3.47 13.55
N SER A 223 -0.43 -2.98 14.74
CA SER A 223 -1.73 -3.25 15.39
C SER A 223 -2.92 -2.78 14.54
N MET A 224 -2.85 -1.58 13.95
CA MET A 224 -3.89 -1.05 13.07
C MET A 224 -4.08 -1.89 11.80
N THR A 225 -3.00 -2.22 11.10
CA THR A 225 -3.09 -2.99 9.86
C THR A 225 -3.39 -4.46 10.11
N GLY A 226 -2.89 -5.05 11.21
CA GLY A 226 -3.29 -6.38 11.66
C GLY A 226 -4.78 -6.46 11.97
N GLY A 227 -5.31 -5.48 12.71
CA GLY A 227 -6.75 -5.35 12.97
C GLY A 227 -7.56 -5.17 11.67
N GLN A 228 -7.11 -4.31 10.77
CA GLN A 228 -7.77 -4.07 9.49
C GLN A 228 -7.82 -5.34 8.61
N LEU A 229 -6.74 -6.11 8.57
CA LEU A 229 -6.67 -7.38 7.82
C LEU A 229 -7.54 -8.48 8.46
N LEU A 230 -7.60 -8.55 9.79
CA LEU A 230 -8.54 -9.41 10.51
C LEU A 230 -9.99 -9.07 10.14
N VAL A 231 -10.37 -7.79 10.18
CA VAL A 231 -11.74 -7.38 9.81
C VAL A 231 -12.04 -7.68 8.35
N ALA A 232 -11.10 -7.41 7.44
CA ALA A 232 -11.27 -7.74 6.02
C ALA A 232 -11.45 -9.26 5.81
N THR A 233 -10.68 -10.08 6.54
CA THR A 233 -10.79 -11.54 6.50
C THR A 233 -12.16 -11.99 6.97
N VAL A 234 -12.68 -11.45 8.08
CA VAL A 234 -14.02 -11.76 8.58
C VAL A 234 -15.09 -11.32 7.59
N GLN A 235 -14.98 -10.12 7.02
CA GLN A 235 -15.92 -9.63 6.00
C GLN A 235 -15.99 -10.59 4.81
N LEU A 236 -14.85 -11.03 4.26
CA LEU A 236 -14.87 -11.98 3.16
C LEU A 236 -15.24 -13.40 3.58
N ALA A 237 -14.92 -13.83 4.80
CA ALA A 237 -15.37 -15.14 5.29
C ALA A 237 -16.91 -15.24 5.33
N VAL A 238 -17.60 -14.11 5.57
CA VAL A 238 -19.07 -14.03 5.51
C VAL A 238 -19.58 -13.90 4.07
N VAL A 239 -18.91 -13.10 3.23
CA VAL A 239 -19.37 -12.82 1.86
C VAL A 239 -19.11 -13.99 0.90
N THR A 240 -17.92 -14.60 0.94
CA THR A 240 -17.51 -15.68 0.02
C THR A 240 -18.54 -16.82 -0.10
N PRO A 241 -19.06 -17.42 1.00
CA PRO A 241 -20.03 -18.51 0.89
C PRO A 241 -21.39 -18.09 0.28
N LEU A 242 -21.73 -16.80 0.28
CA LEU A 242 -22.97 -16.29 -0.33
C LEU A 242 -22.89 -16.27 -1.87
N PHE A 243 -21.68 -16.14 -2.42
CA PHE A 243 -21.46 -16.01 -3.86
C PHE A 243 -20.73 -17.21 -4.46
N THR A 244 -20.13 -18.09 -3.64
CA THR A 244 -19.32 -19.20 -4.12
C THR A 244 -19.49 -20.43 -3.23
N GLY A 245 -19.80 -21.57 -3.85
CA GLY A 245 -19.75 -22.86 -3.16
C GLY A 245 -18.34 -23.28 -2.75
N MET A 246 -18.26 -24.33 -1.92
CA MET A 246 -16.98 -24.95 -1.55
C MET A 246 -16.19 -25.41 -2.80
N PRO A 247 -14.85 -25.28 -2.81
CA PRO A 247 -14.03 -25.82 -3.89
C PRO A 247 -14.28 -27.32 -4.02
N LYS A 248 -14.62 -27.78 -5.22
CA LYS A 248 -14.81 -29.22 -5.48
C LYS A 248 -13.47 -29.96 -5.56
N HIS A 249 -12.39 -29.24 -5.90
CA HIS A 249 -11.04 -29.77 -6.05
C HIS A 249 -10.04 -28.79 -5.47
N PHE A 250 -9.01 -29.31 -4.81
CA PHE A 250 -7.90 -28.51 -4.27
C PHE A 250 -6.69 -28.63 -5.17
N ALA A 251 -6.61 -27.74 -6.16
CA ALA A 251 -5.44 -27.66 -7.02
C ALA A 251 -4.25 -27.07 -6.25
N LEU A 252 -3.13 -27.81 -6.20
CA LEU A 252 -1.96 -27.44 -5.40
C LEU A 252 -1.29 -26.15 -5.91
N VAL A 253 -1.13 -26.00 -7.22
CA VAL A 253 -0.45 -24.83 -7.82
C VAL A 253 -1.22 -23.53 -7.53
N PRO A 254 -2.54 -23.42 -7.79
CA PRO A 254 -3.33 -22.27 -7.39
C PRO A 254 -3.31 -22.02 -5.87
N LEU A 255 -3.27 -23.07 -5.05
CA LEU A 255 -3.23 -22.93 -3.59
C LEU A 255 -1.91 -22.30 -3.13
N LEU A 256 -0.78 -22.77 -3.67
CA LEU A 256 0.54 -22.22 -3.40
C LEU A 256 0.65 -20.78 -3.89
N ALA A 257 0.03 -20.45 -5.03
CA ALA A 257 -0.01 -19.08 -5.53
C ALA A 257 -0.80 -18.16 -4.59
N VAL A 258 -1.97 -18.59 -4.10
CA VAL A 258 -2.78 -17.85 -3.11
C VAL A 258 -2.05 -17.72 -1.78
N ALA A 259 -1.36 -18.78 -1.33
CA ALA A 259 -0.56 -18.75 -0.11
C ALA A 259 0.60 -17.77 -0.22
N ALA A 260 1.35 -17.78 -1.33
CA ALA A 260 2.41 -16.81 -1.60
C ALA A 260 1.86 -15.38 -1.70
N LEU A 261 0.73 -15.19 -2.39
CA LEU A 261 0.06 -13.89 -2.54
C LEU A 261 -0.36 -13.29 -1.19
N GLY A 262 -0.88 -14.11 -0.29
CA GLY A 262 -1.25 -13.67 1.06
C GLY A 262 -0.05 -13.50 1.97
N ALA A 263 0.75 -14.54 2.16
CA ALA A 263 1.85 -14.55 3.12
C ALA A 263 2.97 -13.58 2.72
N LEU A 264 3.40 -13.61 1.46
CA LEU A 264 4.46 -12.74 0.95
C LEU A 264 3.90 -11.40 0.49
N GLY A 265 2.89 -11.43 -0.38
CA GLY A 265 2.31 -10.23 -1.02
C GLY A 265 1.57 -9.29 -0.09
N THR A 266 1.03 -9.80 1.02
CA THR A 266 0.25 -9.00 1.98
C THR A 266 0.93 -8.95 3.34
N GLY A 267 1.20 -10.10 3.97
CA GLY A 267 1.77 -10.15 5.31
C GLY A 267 3.21 -9.61 5.39
N LEU A 268 4.15 -10.28 4.74
CA LEU A 268 5.56 -9.91 4.76
C LEU A 268 5.82 -8.57 4.07
N ALA A 269 5.15 -8.31 2.95
CA ALA A 269 5.27 -7.05 2.22
C ALA A 269 4.96 -5.84 3.10
N VAL A 270 3.91 -5.89 3.92
CA VAL A 270 3.56 -4.81 4.86
C VAL A 270 4.68 -4.59 5.89
N LEU A 271 5.27 -5.66 6.42
CA LEU A 271 6.39 -5.55 7.37
C LEU A 271 7.64 -4.93 6.73
N LEU A 272 7.95 -5.33 5.49
CA LEU A 272 9.05 -4.76 4.71
C LEU A 272 8.80 -3.28 4.39
N GLN A 273 7.58 -2.94 3.99
CA GLN A 273 7.16 -1.57 3.72
C GLN A 273 7.35 -0.70 4.96
N TYR A 274 6.95 -1.16 6.15
CA TYR A 274 7.16 -0.41 7.39
C TYR A 274 8.63 -0.19 7.72
N GLY A 275 9.46 -1.23 7.60
CA GLY A 275 10.90 -1.10 7.79
C GLY A 275 11.51 -0.07 6.83
N LEU A 276 11.09 -0.10 5.57
CA LEU A 276 11.56 0.82 4.54
C LEU A 276 11.10 2.27 4.80
N VAL A 277 9.83 2.47 5.17
CA VAL A 277 9.31 3.80 5.54
C VAL A 277 10.03 4.37 6.75
N ALA A 278 10.35 3.54 7.75
CA ALA A 278 11.07 3.98 8.94
C ALA A 278 12.54 4.35 8.65
N GLU A 279 13.16 3.71 7.64
CA GLU A 279 14.58 3.87 7.33
C GLU A 279 14.86 4.98 6.31
N VAL A 280 14.11 5.03 5.20
CA VAL A 280 14.33 5.98 4.08
C VAL A 280 13.19 6.98 3.89
N GLY A 281 12.16 6.92 4.74
CA GLY A 281 11.00 7.80 4.70
C GLY A 281 9.90 7.33 3.73
N PRO A 282 8.67 7.86 3.90
CA PRO A 282 7.50 7.44 3.13
C PRO A 282 7.61 7.78 1.65
N THR A 283 8.22 8.91 1.27
CA THR A 283 8.33 9.32 -0.13
C THR A 283 9.14 8.29 -0.94
N THR A 284 10.30 7.88 -0.44
CA THR A 284 11.16 6.90 -1.11
C THR A 284 10.51 5.52 -1.10
N ALA A 285 9.94 5.09 0.02
CA ALA A 285 9.28 3.79 0.12
C ALA A 285 8.08 3.65 -0.84
N GLN A 286 7.34 4.73 -1.09
CA GLN A 286 6.23 4.72 -2.04
C GLN A 286 6.69 4.63 -3.51
N MET A 287 7.96 4.90 -3.83
CA MET A 287 8.45 4.76 -5.20
C MET A 287 8.35 3.33 -5.72
N VAL A 288 8.32 2.33 -4.83
CA VAL A 288 8.07 0.92 -5.14
C VAL A 288 6.82 0.74 -6.02
N THR A 289 5.77 1.55 -5.82
CA THR A 289 4.53 1.40 -6.57
C THR A 289 4.68 1.69 -8.06
N TYR A 290 5.70 2.46 -8.46
CA TYR A 290 5.99 2.71 -9.89
C TYR A 290 6.64 1.52 -10.58
N PHE A 291 7.27 0.62 -9.83
CA PHE A 291 7.88 -0.59 -10.38
C PHE A 291 6.87 -1.73 -10.55
N ILE A 292 5.73 -1.68 -9.83
CA ILE A 292 4.70 -2.73 -9.88
C ILE A 292 4.23 -3.01 -11.32
N PRO A 293 3.82 -2.04 -12.14
CA PRO A 293 3.32 -2.34 -13.49
C PRO A 293 4.40 -2.89 -14.40
N VAL A 294 5.65 -2.42 -14.27
CA VAL A 294 6.78 -2.90 -15.07
C VAL A 294 7.03 -4.37 -14.77
N ILE A 295 7.07 -4.73 -13.49
CA ILE A 295 7.30 -6.11 -13.04
C ILE A 295 6.09 -6.99 -13.37
N ALA A 296 4.86 -6.51 -13.16
CA ALA A 296 3.64 -7.23 -13.52
C ALA A 296 3.58 -7.54 -15.02
N THR A 297 3.93 -6.56 -15.86
CA THR A 297 4.04 -6.74 -17.32
C THR A 297 5.10 -7.76 -17.69
N ALA A 298 6.32 -7.63 -17.15
CA ALA A 298 7.41 -8.55 -17.42
C ALA A 298 7.05 -9.99 -16.99
N ALA A 299 6.41 -10.14 -15.82
CA ALA A 299 5.96 -11.42 -15.30
C ALA A 299 4.83 -12.02 -16.14
N GLY A 300 3.83 -11.23 -16.53
CA GLY A 300 2.72 -11.68 -17.38
C GLY A 300 3.19 -12.18 -18.74
N VAL A 301 4.14 -11.47 -19.36
CA VAL A 301 4.67 -11.85 -20.68
C VAL A 301 5.60 -13.06 -20.58
N ALA A 302 6.55 -13.04 -19.64
CA ALA A 302 7.58 -14.08 -19.56
C ALA A 302 7.07 -15.41 -19.01
N ILE A 303 6.08 -15.38 -18.10
CA ILE A 303 5.62 -16.59 -17.38
C ILE A 303 4.23 -17.03 -17.83
N LEU A 304 3.29 -16.09 -18.03
CA LEU A 304 1.92 -16.42 -18.46
C LEU A 304 1.77 -16.44 -20.00
N GLY A 305 2.80 -16.03 -20.74
CA GLY A 305 2.76 -15.96 -22.20
C GLY A 305 1.77 -14.90 -22.72
N GLU A 306 1.45 -13.87 -21.93
CA GLU A 306 0.53 -12.82 -22.33
C GLU A 306 1.09 -12.03 -23.53
N SER A 307 0.29 -11.88 -24.60
CA SER A 307 0.67 -11.11 -25.78
C SER A 307 0.61 -9.60 -25.49
N LEU A 308 1.74 -8.91 -25.62
CA LEU A 308 1.81 -7.45 -25.56
C LEU A 308 1.42 -6.84 -26.90
N HIS A 309 0.27 -6.19 -26.94
CA HIS A 309 -0.02 -5.26 -28.02
C HIS A 309 0.66 -3.91 -27.75
N TRP A 310 1.11 -3.20 -28.78
CA TRP A 310 1.96 -2.01 -28.68
C TRP A 310 1.38 -0.88 -27.81
N ASN A 311 0.05 -0.83 -27.72
CA ASN A 311 -0.70 0.15 -26.94
C ASN A 311 -0.54 -0.04 -25.41
N THR A 312 -0.30 -1.27 -24.95
CA THR A 312 -0.21 -1.62 -23.53
C THR A 312 1.08 -1.08 -22.88
N PRO A 313 2.30 -1.33 -23.42
CA PRO A 313 3.52 -0.78 -22.83
C PRO A 313 3.61 0.74 -23.02
N MET A 314 3.14 1.27 -24.16
CA MET A 314 3.08 2.72 -24.40
C MET A 314 2.18 3.41 -23.38
N GLY A 315 0.96 2.91 -23.19
CA GLY A 315 0.00 3.49 -22.25
C GLY A 315 0.45 3.32 -20.79
N ALA A 316 1.08 2.19 -20.44
CA ALA A 316 1.71 2.01 -19.12
C ALA A 316 2.77 3.08 -18.85
N ALA A 317 3.65 3.37 -19.81
CA ALA A 317 4.66 4.41 -19.68
C ALA A 317 4.02 5.80 -19.48
N ILE A 318 2.96 6.11 -20.23
CA ILE A 318 2.21 7.36 -20.10
C ILE A 318 1.51 7.46 -18.73
N VAL A 319 0.86 6.40 -18.26
CA VAL A 319 0.23 6.34 -16.92
C VAL A 319 1.25 6.56 -15.83
N LEU A 320 2.39 5.88 -15.90
CA LEU A 320 3.48 6.02 -14.93
C LEU A 320 4.06 7.44 -14.94
N ALA A 321 4.28 8.04 -16.11
CA ALA A 321 4.73 9.42 -16.24
C ALA A 321 3.71 10.41 -15.66
N GLY A 322 2.42 10.22 -15.95
CA GLY A 322 1.33 11.02 -15.38
C GLY A 322 1.27 10.92 -13.86
N ALA A 323 1.28 9.70 -13.32
CA ALA A 323 1.29 9.43 -11.89
C ALA A 323 2.54 10.05 -11.22
N ALA A 324 3.73 9.90 -11.80
CA ALA A 324 4.95 10.53 -11.31
C ALA A 324 4.81 12.05 -11.23
N LEU A 325 4.28 12.67 -12.30
CA LEU A 325 4.06 14.12 -12.37
C LEU A 325 3.05 14.60 -11.31
N THR A 326 2.02 13.80 -11.00
CA THR A 326 1.06 14.13 -9.92
C THR A 326 1.69 14.15 -8.53
N GLN A 327 2.75 13.37 -8.31
CA GLN A 327 3.44 13.29 -7.02
C GLN A 327 4.56 14.32 -6.85
N VAL A 328 4.99 15.01 -7.92
CA VAL A 328 5.95 16.10 -7.81
C VAL A 328 5.38 17.20 -6.93
N ARG A 329 6.04 17.48 -5.80
CA ARG A 329 5.70 18.61 -4.93
C ARG A 329 6.07 19.90 -5.66
N GLY A 330 5.08 20.76 -5.91
CA GLY A 330 5.35 22.11 -6.39
C GLY A 330 6.29 22.81 -5.43
N LYS A 331 7.44 23.26 -5.92
CA LYS A 331 8.35 24.13 -5.17
C LYS A 331 7.51 25.33 -4.72
N LYS A 332 7.31 25.52 -3.40
CA LYS A 332 6.73 26.76 -2.90
C LYS A 332 7.60 27.88 -3.46
N ARG A 333 7.03 28.76 -4.29
CA ARG A 333 7.67 30.05 -4.55
C ARG A 333 7.79 30.71 -3.17
N ALA A 334 9.03 30.85 -2.71
CA ALA A 334 9.37 31.65 -1.55
C ALA A 334 9.02 33.12 -1.84
#